data_AF-A0A816D9Y0-F1
#
_entry.id   AF-A0A816D9Y0-F1
#
_cell.length_a   1.000
_cell.length_b   1.000
_cell.length_c   1.000
_cell.angle_alpha   90.00
_cell.angle_beta   90.00
_cell.angle_gamma   90.00
#
_symmetry.space_group_name_H-M   'P 1'
#
loop_
_entity.id
_entity.type
_entity.pdbx_description
1 polymer ?
#
loop_
_entity_poly.entity_id
_entity_poly.type
_entity_poly.pdbx_seq_one_letter_code
_entity_poly.pdbx_strand_id
1 'polypeptide(L)'
;MKYLSLPTEERIKLQAQAFDGKKQCWVPNAKESFVEAEITGTKGEEVTVKTSKGESLTLKKDDVQQMNPPKFTCCDDMANLTYLNDASVLHNLRDRYERWLIYVSFFF
;
A
#
# COMPACT_ATOMS: atom_id res chain seq x y z
N MET A 1 12.78 15.37 16.27
CA MET A 1 12.25 14.16 16.93
C MET A 1 12.52 12.95 16.03
N LYS A 2 13.62 12.24 16.26
CA LYS A 2 14.13 11.22 15.31
C LYS A 2 13.23 9.99 15.13
N TYR A 3 12.49 9.60 16.18
CA TYR A 3 11.69 8.37 16.23
C TYR A 3 10.17 8.60 16.25
N LEU A 4 9.74 9.85 16.05
CA LEU A 4 8.32 10.23 16.13
C LEU A 4 7.79 10.81 14.82
N SER A 5 8.67 11.25 13.93
CA SER A 5 8.29 11.93 12.71
C SER A 5 9.32 11.67 11.62
N LEU A 6 8.85 11.42 10.40
CA LEU A 6 9.70 11.37 9.22
C LEU A 6 10.38 12.73 8.96
N PRO A 7 11.68 12.76 8.64
CA PRO A 7 12.35 13.96 8.15
C PRO A 7 11.65 14.51 6.90
N THR A 8 11.60 15.84 6.77
CA THR A 8 10.90 16.51 5.65
C THR A 8 11.42 16.07 4.28
N GLU A 9 12.73 15.91 4.13
CA GLU A 9 13.35 15.48 2.88
C GLU A 9 12.91 14.07 2.47
N GLU A 10 12.87 13.13 3.43
CA GLU A 10 12.43 11.76 3.18
C GLU A 10 10.93 11.71 2.86
N ARG A 11 10.13 12.51 3.57
CA ARG A 11 8.70 12.66 3.29
C ARG A 11 8.47 13.13 1.85
N ILE A 12 9.15 14.18 1.40
CA ILE A 12 9.03 14.68 0.03
C ILE A 12 9.41 13.60 -0.99
N LYS A 13 10.48 12.85 -0.75
CA LYS A 13 10.92 11.76 -1.63
C LYS A 13 9.87 10.66 -1.75
N LEU A 14 9.25 10.24 -0.64
CA LEU A 14 8.20 9.23 -0.63
C LEU A 14 6.96 9.71 -1.39
N GLN A 15 6.53 10.96 -1.13
CA GLN A 15 5.35 11.54 -1.77
C GLN A 15 5.53 11.81 -3.27
N ALA A 16 6.78 11.95 -3.73
CA ALA A 16 7.12 12.17 -5.14
C ALA A 16 7.16 10.88 -5.98
N GLN A 17 7.00 9.70 -5.37
CA GLN A 17 6.98 8.44 -6.12
C GLN A 17 5.83 8.42 -7.13
N ALA A 18 6.12 7.94 -8.34
CA ALA A 18 5.12 7.81 -9.39
C ALA A 18 4.07 6.78 -8.97
N PHE A 19 2.80 7.13 -9.13
CA PHE A 19 1.68 6.28 -8.74
C PHE A 19 0.56 6.35 -9.77
N ASP A 20 0.07 5.18 -10.18
CA ASP A 20 -1.10 5.02 -11.04
C ASP A 20 -2.17 4.24 -10.29
N GLY A 21 -3.13 4.96 -9.71
CA GLY A 21 -4.20 4.37 -8.89
C GLY A 21 -5.19 3.49 -9.66
N LYS A 22 -5.11 3.43 -10.99
CA LYS A 22 -5.89 2.47 -11.79
C LYS A 22 -5.17 1.16 -12.02
N LYS A 23 -3.84 1.15 -11.88
CA LYS A 23 -3.00 -0.02 -12.12
C LYS A 23 -2.44 -0.62 -10.85
N GLN A 24 -2.00 0.20 -9.91
CA GLN A 24 -1.40 -0.27 -8.68
C GLN A 24 -2.46 -0.74 -7.69
N CYS A 25 -2.24 -1.93 -7.17
CA CYS A 25 -3.17 -2.63 -6.29
C CYS A 25 -2.43 -3.53 -5.31
N TRP A 26 -3.15 -3.98 -4.31
CA TRP A 26 -2.72 -5.01 -3.36
C TRP A 26 -3.38 -6.32 -3.71
N VAL A 27 -2.60 -7.40 -3.67
CA VAL A 27 -3.11 -8.76 -3.85
C VAL A 27 -2.69 -9.68 -2.71
N PRO A 28 -3.54 -10.67 -2.34
CA PRO A 28 -3.21 -11.63 -1.30
C PRO A 28 -1.94 -12.43 -1.64
N ASN A 29 -1.12 -12.68 -0.63
CA ASN A 29 0.08 -13.49 -0.76
C ASN A 29 0.25 -14.39 0.47
N ALA A 30 0.52 -15.68 0.27
CA ALA A 30 0.65 -16.63 1.36
C ALA A 30 1.81 -16.35 2.34
N LYS A 31 2.88 -15.67 1.90
CA LYS A 31 4.05 -15.39 2.75
C LYS A 31 3.99 -14.03 3.44
N GLU A 32 3.53 -13.01 2.73
CA GLU A 32 3.55 -11.61 3.22
C GLU A 32 2.17 -11.05 3.56
N SER A 33 1.13 -11.89 3.54
CA SER A 33 -0.30 -11.55 3.63
C SER A 33 -0.80 -10.76 2.42
N PHE A 34 -0.18 -9.61 2.11
CA PHE A 34 -0.47 -8.80 0.93
C PHE A 34 0.83 -8.32 0.28
N VAL A 35 0.82 -8.20 -1.05
CA VAL A 35 1.95 -7.67 -1.84
C VAL A 35 1.45 -6.68 -2.88
N GLU A 36 2.33 -5.76 -3.26
CA GLU A 36 2.10 -4.81 -4.34
C GLU A 36 2.01 -5.55 -5.69
N ALA A 37 1.08 -5.11 -6.52
CA ALA A 37 0.94 -5.60 -7.88
C ALA A 37 0.44 -4.52 -8.84
N GLU A 38 0.75 -4.70 -10.12
CA GLU A 38 0.27 -3.87 -11.22
C GLU A 38 -0.75 -4.66 -12.05
N ILE A 39 -1.93 -4.10 -12.29
CA ILE A 39 -2.95 -4.67 -13.17
C ILE A 39 -2.44 -4.60 -14.61
N THR A 40 -2.31 -5.77 -15.24
CA THR A 40 -1.88 -5.91 -16.64
C THR A 40 -3.04 -6.23 -17.57
N GLY A 41 -4.16 -6.71 -17.04
CA GLY A 41 -5.36 -6.98 -17.84
C GLY A 41 -6.59 -7.24 -16.99
N THR A 42 -7.77 -7.08 -17.59
CA THR A 42 -9.06 -7.38 -16.97
C THR A 42 -9.93 -8.10 -17.98
N LYS A 43 -10.51 -9.25 -17.59
CA LYS A 43 -11.37 -10.07 -18.43
C LYS A 43 -12.60 -10.49 -17.63
N GLY A 44 -13.70 -9.78 -17.81
CA GLY A 44 -14.93 -10.02 -17.05
C GLY A 44 -14.72 -9.75 -15.56
N GLU A 45 -14.91 -10.78 -14.73
CA GLU A 45 -14.72 -10.72 -13.27
C GLU A 45 -13.29 -11.03 -12.81
N GLU A 46 -12.42 -11.43 -13.73
CA GLU A 46 -11.02 -11.75 -13.43
C GLU A 46 -10.08 -10.60 -13.81
N VAL A 47 -9.08 -10.37 -12.96
CA VAL A 47 -8.02 -9.37 -13.13
C VAL A 47 -6.69 -10.11 -13.16
N THR A 48 -5.91 -9.87 -14.22
CA THR A 48 -4.52 -10.33 -14.30
C THR A 48 -3.63 -9.22 -13.76
N VAL A 49 -2.79 -9.58 -12.80
CA VAL A 49 -1.84 -8.68 -12.16
C VAL A 49 -0.42 -9.23 -12.28
N LYS A 50 0.56 -8.34 -12.24
CA LYS A 50 1.96 -8.68 -12.07
C LYS A 50 2.42 -8.17 -10.71
N THR A 51 2.78 -9.07 -9.82
CA THR A 51 3.28 -8.74 -8.48
C THR A 51 4.66 -8.07 -8.56
N SER A 52 5.03 -7.29 -7.54
CA SER A 52 6.38 -6.71 -7.42
C SER A 52 7.50 -7.77 -7.39
N LYS A 53 7.15 -9.02 -7.08
CA LYS A 53 8.06 -10.19 -7.11
C LYS A 53 8.25 -10.79 -8.51
N GLY A 54 7.57 -10.25 -9.51
CA GLY A 54 7.65 -10.70 -10.90
C GLY A 54 6.69 -11.83 -11.26
N GLU A 55 5.90 -12.34 -10.31
CA GLU A 55 4.89 -13.37 -10.55
C GLU A 55 3.65 -12.75 -11.21
N SER A 56 3.10 -13.41 -12.23
CA SER A 56 1.83 -13.04 -12.85
C SER A 56 0.72 -13.91 -12.29
N LEU A 57 -0.34 -13.29 -11.79
CA LEU A 57 -1.48 -13.97 -11.16
C LEU A 57 -2.78 -13.51 -11.82
N THR A 58 -3.75 -14.40 -11.93
CA THR A 58 -5.12 -14.06 -12.32
C THR A 58 -6.01 -14.36 -11.11
N LEU A 59 -6.68 -13.32 -10.63
CA LEU A 59 -7.50 -13.36 -9.42
C LEU A 59 -8.86 -12.76 -9.72
N LYS A 60 -9.85 -13.01 -8.85
CA LYS A 60 -11.12 -12.30 -8.94
C LYS A 60 -10.93 -10.84 -8.59
N LYS A 61 -11.72 -9.98 -9.20
CA LYS A 61 -11.69 -8.53 -8.95
C LYS A 61 -11.90 -8.19 -7.47
N ASP A 62 -12.70 -8.98 -6.75
CA ASP A 62 -13.01 -8.76 -5.32
C ASP A 62 -11.83 -9.08 -4.40
N ASP A 63 -10.88 -9.90 -4.85
CA ASP A 63 -9.67 -10.22 -4.09
C ASP A 63 -8.57 -9.15 -4.27
N VAL A 64 -8.76 -8.22 -5.21
CA VAL A 64 -7.81 -7.14 -5.50
C VAL A 64 -8.19 -5.90 -4.71
N GLN A 65 -7.33 -5.46 -3.79
CA GLN A 65 -7.56 -4.27 -2.97
C GLN A 65 -6.90 -3.04 -3.59
N GLN A 66 -7.53 -1.88 -3.45
CA GLN A 66 -7.03 -0.62 -3.99
C GLN A 66 -5.84 -0.11 -3.16
N MET A 67 -4.83 0.44 -3.83
CA MET A 67 -3.63 0.96 -3.20
C MET A 67 -3.78 2.46 -2.92
N ASN A 68 -3.36 2.91 -1.73
CA ASN A 68 -3.35 4.33 -1.42
C ASN A 68 -2.20 5.04 -2.16
N PRO A 69 -2.39 6.29 -2.63
CA PRO A 69 -1.32 7.07 -3.22
C PRO A 69 -0.15 7.33 -2.24
N PRO A 70 1.10 7.53 -2.73
CA PRO A 70 2.29 7.74 -1.90
C PRO A 70 2.23 8.96 -0.97
N LYS A 71 1.30 9.89 -1.21
CA LYS A 71 1.02 11.00 -0.27
C LYS A 71 0.62 10.52 1.13
N PHE A 72 0.13 9.28 1.24
CA PHE A 72 -0.30 8.63 2.47
C PHE A 72 0.75 7.69 3.07
N THR A 73 1.95 7.60 2.48
CA THR A 73 3.02 6.78 3.04
C THR A 73 3.40 7.26 4.43
N CYS A 74 3.51 6.30 5.37
CA CYS A 74 3.79 6.57 6.78
C CYS A 74 2.84 7.59 7.42
N CYS A 75 1.55 7.49 7.12
CA CYS A 75 0.53 8.32 7.75
C CYS A 75 0.52 8.11 9.27
N ASP A 76 0.47 9.21 10.03
CA ASP A 76 0.41 9.18 11.51
C ASP A 76 -0.97 8.78 12.04
N ASP A 77 -2.02 9.02 11.26
CA ASP A 77 -3.40 8.66 11.58
C ASP A 77 -4.04 7.96 10.38
N MET A 78 -4.19 6.65 10.50
CA MET A 78 -4.65 5.80 9.40
C MET A 78 -6.13 6.01 9.07
N ALA A 79 -6.90 6.69 9.91
CA ALA A 79 -8.27 7.10 9.56
C ALA A 79 -8.29 8.05 8.34
N ASN A 80 -7.16 8.70 8.02
CA ASN A 80 -7.04 9.60 6.88
C ASN A 80 -6.69 8.90 5.56
N LEU A 81 -6.52 7.58 5.54
CA LEU A 81 -6.29 6.84 4.29
C LEU A 81 -7.52 6.97 3.36
N THR A 82 -7.29 7.07 2.05
CA THR A 82 -8.38 7.08 1.07
C THR A 82 -9.04 5.71 0.95
N TYR A 83 -8.23 4.66 0.96
CA TYR A 83 -8.70 3.28 0.97
C TYR A 83 -8.38 2.65 2.33
N LEU A 84 -9.42 2.51 3.14
CA LEU A 84 -9.37 1.83 4.45
C LEU A 84 -9.61 0.33 4.24
N ASN A 85 -8.54 -0.36 3.82
CA ASN A 85 -8.53 -1.81 3.64
C ASN A 85 -7.35 -2.44 4.38
N ASP A 86 -7.44 -3.75 4.63
CA ASP A 86 -6.48 -4.49 5.44
C ASP A 86 -5.05 -4.37 4.88
N ALA A 87 -4.89 -4.41 3.56
CA ALA A 87 -3.58 -4.29 2.93
C ALA A 87 -2.95 -2.92 3.15
N SER A 88 -3.73 -1.84 3.08
CA SER A 88 -3.25 -0.47 3.28
C SER A 88 -2.85 -0.21 4.74
N VAL A 89 -3.62 -0.75 5.70
CA VAL A 89 -3.28 -0.67 7.12
C VAL A 89 -1.98 -1.43 7.40
N LEU A 90 -1.87 -2.67 6.90
CA LEU A 90 -0.67 -3.49 7.07
C LEU A 90 0.57 -2.82 6.47
N HIS A 91 0.44 -2.28 5.25
CA HIS A 91 1.54 -1.60 4.57
C HIS A 91 2.01 -0.36 5.33
N ASN A 92 1.08 0.50 5.76
CA ASN A 92 1.44 1.69 6.53
C ASN A 92 2.13 1.33 7.86
N LEU A 93 1.67 0.29 8.56
CA LEU A 93 2.33 -0.21 9.77
C LEU A 93 3.74 -0.73 9.48
N ARG A 94 3.92 -1.50 8.41
CA ARG A 94 5.23 -2.04 7.99
C ARG A 94 6.22 -0.91 7.69
N ASP A 95 5.82 0.05 6.86
CA ASP A 95 6.65 1.18 6.46
C ASP A 95 7.10 2.05 7.65
N ARG A 96 6.18 2.28 8.60
CA ARG A 96 6.46 3.00 9.84
C ARG A 96 7.42 2.21 10.73
N TYR A 97 7.20 0.91 10.87
CA TYR A 97 8.03 0.05 11.70
C TYR A 97 9.48 -0.01 11.20
N GLU A 98 9.70 -0.12 9.88
CA GLU A 98 11.04 -0.08 9.26
C GLU A 98 11.80 1.24 9.55
N ARG A 99 11.07 2.32 9.79
CA ARG A 99 11.59 3.65 10.11
C ARG A 99 11.60 3.96 11.60
N TRP A 100 11.37 2.96 12.45
CA TRP A 100 11.32 3.10 13.92
C TRP A 100 10.22 4.04 14.41
N LEU A 101 9.13 4.19 13.64
CA LEU A 101 7.95 4.98 13.99
C LEU A 101 6.86 4.07 14.57
N ILE A 102 7.02 3.64 15.82
CA ILE A 102 6.19 2.59 16.42
C ILE A 102 4.77 3.03 16.83
N TYR A 103 4.51 4.34 16.90
CA TYR A 103 3.21 4.88 17.27
C TYR A 103 2.40 5.24 16.04
N VAL A 104 1.11 4.93 16.06
CA VAL A 104 0.15 5.33 15.03
C VAL A 104 -1.22 5.51 15.67
N SER A 105 -1.96 6.51 15.21
CA SER A 105 -3.33 6.77 15.66
C SER A 105 -4.32 5.97 14.81
N PHE A 106 -5.29 5.38 15.50
CA PHE A 106 -6.50 4.79 14.94
C PHE A 106 -7.68 5.47 15.63
N PHE A 107 -7.99 6.71 15.28
CA PHE A 107 -9.17 7.37 15.83
C PHE A 107 -10.39 6.93 15.01
N PHE A 108 -11.30 6.20 15.66
CA PHE A 108 -12.65 5.88 15.16
C PHE A 108 -13.69 6.64 15.99
#